data_AF-A0A1M4WXE3-F1
#
_entry.id   AF-A0A1M4WXE3-F1
#
_cell.length_a   1.000
_cell.length_b   1.000
_cell.length_c   1.000
_cell.angle_alpha   90.00
_cell.angle_beta   90.00
_cell.angle_gamma   90.00
#
_symmetry.space_group_name_H-M   'P 1'
#
loop_
_entity.id
_entity.type
_entity.pdbx_description
1 polymer ?
#
loop_
_entity_poly.entity_id
_entity_poly.type
_entity_poly.pdbx_seq_one_letter_code
_entity_poly.pdbx_strand_id
1 'polypeptide(L)'
;MNKSISLLLLLLLILLSSCKSQNFVKKIKDNKNKSEIVAFKDYLQRINIMNDFKEYSINNYPNNDTIIKKFIQKYNIQTIYVKPCLNKNKTSQPYDHFQNCGNIIELRYGIPIISTEHSIIFDYSEDGLKLKEHINEKKHKIADGVFLF
;
A
#
# COMPACT_ATOMS: atom_id res chain seq x y z
N MET A 1 24.16 34.18 -3.90
CA MET A 1 24.60 33.10 -3.00
C MET A 1 23.50 32.14 -2.49
N ASN A 2 22.21 32.29 -2.88
CA ASN A 2 21.13 31.43 -2.35
C ASN A 2 20.78 30.17 -3.15
N LYS A 3 21.21 30.05 -4.42
CA LYS A 3 20.84 28.90 -5.27
C LYS A 3 21.56 27.61 -4.87
N SER A 4 22.82 27.68 -4.43
CA SER A 4 23.59 26.50 -4.04
C SER A 4 23.12 25.88 -2.73
N ILE A 5 22.68 26.69 -1.76
CA ILE A 5 22.10 26.21 -0.49
C ILE A 5 20.76 25.52 -0.75
N SER A 6 19.93 26.09 -1.63
CA SER A 6 18.65 25.50 -2.03
C SER A 6 18.81 24.16 -2.77
N LEU A 7 19.80 24.05 -3.65
CA LEU A 7 20.09 22.80 -4.37
C LEU A 7 20.63 21.71 -3.43
N LEU A 8 21.51 22.07 -2.49
CA LEU A 8 22.05 21.13 -1.50
C LEU A 8 20.96 20.59 -0.56
N LEU A 9 20.04 21.46 -0.12
CA LEU A 9 18.89 21.05 0.71
C LEU A 9 17.97 20.07 -0.04
N LEU A 10 17.71 20.35 -1.33
CA LEU A 10 16.86 19.50 -2.17
C LEU A 10 17.50 18.11 -2.38
N LEU A 11 18.81 18.05 -2.65
CA LEU A 11 19.55 16.79 -2.78
C LEU A 11 19.51 15.97 -1.49
N LEU A 12 19.67 16.62 -0.33
CA LEU A 12 19.60 15.95 0.97
C LEU A 12 18.21 15.35 1.23
N LEU A 13 17.14 16.07 0.88
CA LEU A 13 15.76 15.59 1.02
C LEU A 13 15.49 14.34 0.16
N ILE A 14 16.01 14.32 -1.07
CA ILE A 14 15.89 13.16 -1.98
C ILE A 14 16.64 11.95 -1.43
N LEU A 15 17.86 12.14 -0.91
CA LEU A 15 18.63 11.05 -0.30
C LEU A 15 17.92 10.48 0.93
N LEU A 16 17.45 11.34 1.83
CA LEU A 16 16.72 10.92 3.03
C LEU A 16 15.42 10.19 2.69
N SER A 17 14.70 10.63 1.66
CA SER A 17 13.45 9.98 1.26
C SER A 17 13.68 8.60 0.63
N SER A 18 14.74 8.44 -0.17
CA SER A 18 15.13 7.14 -0.72
C SER A 18 15.49 6.12 0.37
N CYS A 19 16.24 6.53 1.40
CA CYS A 19 16.55 5.68 2.55
C CYS A 19 15.29 5.24 3.31
N LYS A 20 14.34 6.15 3.54
CA LYS A 20 13.08 5.81 4.22
C LYS A 20 12.22 4.85 3.39
N SER A 21 12.16 5.07 2.09
CA SER A 21 11.50 4.19 1.10
C SER A 21 12.08 2.76 1.13
N GLN A 22 13.40 2.62 1.12
CA GLN A 22 14.04 1.29 1.24
C GLN A 22 13.76 0.63 2.59
N ASN A 23 13.77 1.42 3.67
CA ASN A 23 13.45 0.91 5.01
C ASN A 23 12.00 0.42 5.11
N PHE A 24 11.05 1.11 4.47
CA PHE A 24 9.66 0.65 4.38
C PHE A 24 9.58 -0.74 3.70
N VAL A 25 10.16 -0.88 2.51
CA VAL A 25 10.16 -2.15 1.76
C VAL A 25 10.80 -3.28 2.58
N LYS A 26 11.96 -3.01 3.19
CA LYS A 26 12.66 -4.00 4.03
C LYS A 26 11.81 -4.41 5.22
N LYS A 27 11.18 -3.45 5.90
CA LYS A 27 10.32 -3.71 7.06
C LYS A 27 9.13 -4.58 6.69
N ILE A 28 8.46 -4.29 5.58
CA ILE A 28 7.30 -5.07 5.12
C ILE A 28 7.69 -6.50 4.71
N LYS A 29 8.83 -6.68 4.04
CA LYS A 29 9.30 -8.00 3.60
C LYS A 29 9.91 -8.88 4.69
N ASP A 30 10.18 -8.33 5.87
CA ASP A 30 10.70 -9.09 7.01
C ASP A 30 9.71 -10.19 7.41
N ASN A 31 10.18 -11.44 7.45
CA ASN A 31 9.38 -12.61 7.82
C ASN A 31 8.69 -12.43 9.19
N LYS A 32 9.30 -11.69 10.13
CA LYS A 32 8.71 -11.41 11.44
C LYS A 32 7.45 -10.54 11.37
N ASN A 33 7.32 -9.72 10.32
CA ASN A 33 6.17 -8.83 10.14
C ASN A 33 5.08 -9.44 9.25
N LYS A 34 5.38 -10.49 8.48
CA LYS A 34 4.41 -11.10 7.55
C LYS A 34 3.13 -11.56 8.25
N SER A 35 3.25 -12.24 9.38
CA SER A 35 2.10 -12.72 10.16
C SER A 35 1.24 -11.56 10.67
N GLU A 36 1.84 -10.46 11.09
CA GLU A 36 1.12 -9.27 11.54
C GLU A 36 0.37 -8.59 10.39
N ILE A 37 0.99 -8.50 9.21
CA ILE A 37 0.36 -7.90 8.03
C ILE A 37 -0.84 -8.74 7.57
N VAL A 38 -0.71 -10.07 7.57
CA VAL A 38 -1.82 -10.98 7.28
C VAL A 38 -2.92 -10.84 8.34
N ALA A 39 -2.57 -10.83 9.63
CA ALA A 39 -3.55 -10.63 10.69
C ALA A 39 -4.28 -9.27 10.58
N PHE A 40 -3.59 -8.23 10.10
CA PHE A 40 -4.22 -6.94 9.83
C PHE A 40 -5.18 -6.99 8.64
N LYS A 41 -4.83 -7.70 7.56
CA LYS A 41 -5.75 -7.98 6.46
C LYS A 41 -7.02 -8.68 6.97
N ASP A 42 -6.87 -9.75 7.75
CA ASP A 42 -8.00 -10.49 8.30
C ASP A 42 -8.86 -9.62 9.23
N TYR A 43 -8.21 -8.75 10.01
CA TYR A 43 -8.89 -7.77 10.84
C TYR A 43 -9.80 -6.84 10.02
N LEU A 44 -9.28 -6.27 8.94
CA LEU A 44 -10.02 -5.36 8.06
C LEU A 44 -11.23 -6.05 7.43
N GLN A 45 -11.09 -7.30 7.02
CA GLN A 45 -12.22 -8.12 6.55
C GLN A 45 -13.27 -8.32 7.64
N ARG A 46 -12.85 -8.66 8.87
CA ARG A 46 -13.76 -8.93 9.99
C ARG A 46 -14.60 -7.72 10.39
N ILE A 47 -14.03 -6.52 10.33
CA ILE A 47 -14.78 -5.28 10.59
C ILE A 47 -15.58 -4.80 9.37
N ASN A 48 -15.55 -5.56 8.27
CA ASN A 48 -16.29 -5.29 7.05
C ASN A 48 -15.96 -3.94 6.38
N ILE A 49 -14.71 -3.47 6.52
CA ILE A 49 -14.30 -2.15 6.01
C ILE A 49 -14.51 -1.99 4.50
N MET A 50 -14.54 -3.12 3.76
CA MET A 50 -14.81 -3.15 2.33
C MET A 50 -16.19 -2.60 1.96
N ASN A 51 -17.20 -2.80 2.81
CA ASN A 51 -18.56 -2.33 2.56
C ASN A 51 -18.76 -0.87 3.01
N ASP A 52 -17.80 -0.29 3.76
CA ASP A 52 -18.04 0.91 4.55
C ASP A 52 -17.70 2.25 3.90
N PHE A 53 -16.82 2.39 2.88
CA PHE A 53 -16.71 3.53 1.91
C PHE A 53 -15.35 3.68 1.16
N LYS A 54 -15.30 4.75 0.33
CA LYS A 54 -14.53 5.11 -0.89
C LYS A 54 -13.02 5.47 -0.81
N GLU A 55 -12.45 6.01 0.26
CA GLU A 55 -11.02 6.38 0.36
C GLU A 55 -10.77 6.99 1.75
N TYR A 56 -9.72 6.57 2.45
CA TYR A 56 -9.33 7.15 3.73
C TYR A 56 -7.90 7.70 3.67
N SER A 57 -7.76 9.02 3.69
CA SER A 57 -6.48 9.71 3.84
C SER A 57 -6.11 9.88 5.32
N ILE A 58 -4.86 10.28 5.60
CA ILE A 58 -4.31 10.37 6.96
C ILE A 58 -5.17 11.12 7.99
N ASN A 59 -6.05 11.99 7.51
CA ASN A 59 -6.90 12.85 8.35
C ASN A 59 -8.33 12.33 8.55
N ASN A 60 -8.77 11.31 7.79
CA ASN A 60 -10.18 10.91 7.72
C ASN A 60 -10.43 9.41 7.99
N TYR A 61 -9.45 8.65 8.50
CA TYR A 61 -9.67 7.27 8.92
C TYR A 61 -10.82 7.16 9.92
N PRO A 62 -11.38 5.96 10.13
CA PRO A 62 -12.12 5.67 11.35
C PRO A 62 -11.17 5.87 12.53
N ASN A 63 -11.07 7.12 13.02
CA ASN A 63 -10.09 7.55 14.02
C ASN A 63 -10.29 6.85 15.38
N ASN A 64 -11.40 6.13 15.52
CA ASN A 64 -11.77 5.34 16.68
C ASN A 64 -11.23 3.91 16.63
N ASP A 65 -10.76 3.42 15.48
CA ASP A 65 -10.21 2.07 15.39
C ASP A 65 -8.73 2.05 15.82
N THR A 66 -8.50 1.56 17.04
CA THR A 66 -7.17 1.52 17.66
C THR A 66 -6.21 0.59 16.91
N ILE A 67 -6.72 -0.46 16.26
CA ILE A 67 -5.89 -1.43 15.54
C ILE A 67 -5.41 -0.83 14.22
N ILE A 68 -6.32 -0.23 13.45
CA ILE A 68 -5.98 0.50 12.21
C ILE A 68 -4.99 1.61 12.51
N LYS A 69 -5.25 2.42 13.54
CA LYS A 69 -4.36 3.53 13.92
C LYS A 69 -2.95 3.04 14.26
N LYS A 70 -2.82 1.99 15.08
CA LYS A 70 -1.52 1.42 15.44
C LYS A 70 -0.78 0.88 14.22
N PHE A 71 -1.49 0.20 13.31
CA PHE A 71 -0.88 -0.33 12.09
C PHE A 71 -0.33 0.80 11.20
N ILE A 72 -1.16 1.81 10.93
CA ILE A 72 -0.79 2.98 10.13
C ILE A 72 0.43 3.69 10.71
N GLN A 73 0.44 3.94 12.02
CA GLN A 73 1.57 4.57 12.71
C GLN A 73 2.84 3.71 12.63
N LYS A 74 2.72 2.40 12.84
CA LYS A 74 3.88 1.49 12.79
C LYS A 74 4.52 1.46 11.41
N TYR A 75 3.73 1.41 10.34
CA TYR A 75 4.24 1.28 8.97
C TYR A 75 4.33 2.62 8.22
N ASN A 76 3.94 3.72 8.87
CA ASN A 76 3.90 5.07 8.27
C ASN A 76 3.08 5.09 6.97
N ILE A 77 1.92 4.44 6.99
CA ILE A 77 0.95 4.47 5.88
C ILE A 77 0.29 5.85 5.85
N GLN A 78 0.18 6.48 4.69
CA GLN A 78 -0.48 7.78 4.53
C GLN A 78 -1.94 7.62 4.13
N THR A 79 -2.26 6.63 3.31
CA THR A 79 -3.60 6.47 2.75
C THR A 79 -4.01 5.01 2.67
N ILE A 80 -5.28 4.74 2.95
CA ILE A 80 -5.95 3.46 2.72
C ILE A 80 -7.02 3.67 1.65
N TYR A 81 -6.90 2.97 0.53
CA TYR A 81 -7.89 2.95 -0.54
C TYR A 81 -8.64 1.63 -0.54
N VAL A 82 -9.95 1.71 -0.49
CA VAL A 82 -10.83 0.57 -0.70
C VAL A 82 -11.27 0.62 -2.17
N LYS A 83 -10.87 -0.39 -2.97
CA LYS A 83 -11.18 -0.39 -4.40
C LYS A 83 -11.98 -1.65 -4.75
N PRO A 84 -13.31 -1.52 -4.88
CA PRO A 84 -14.13 -2.64 -5.34
C PRO A 84 -13.88 -2.90 -6.83
N CYS A 85 -14.02 -4.16 -7.23
CA CYS A 85 -14.02 -4.51 -8.64
C CYS A 85 -15.39 -4.20 -9.26
N LEU A 86 -15.47 -3.12 -10.05
CA LEU A 86 -16.73 -2.68 -10.66
C LEU A 86 -16.96 -3.36 -12.02
N ASN A 87 -17.53 -4.57 -11.98
CA ASN A 87 -18.07 -5.36 -13.10
C ASN A 87 -17.09 -5.82 -14.21
N LYS A 88 -17.16 -7.12 -14.50
CA LYS A 88 -16.35 -7.91 -15.46
C LYS A 88 -16.35 -7.42 -16.93
N ASN A 89 -17.20 -6.46 -17.29
CA ASN A 89 -17.45 -6.06 -18.69
C ASN A 89 -17.16 -4.58 -19.01
N LYS A 90 -16.55 -3.81 -18.11
CA LYS A 90 -16.07 -2.47 -18.44
C LYS A 90 -14.64 -2.30 -17.93
N THR A 91 -13.86 -1.65 -18.77
CA THR A 91 -12.48 -1.21 -18.64
C THR A 91 -12.25 -0.28 -17.43
N SER A 92 -12.62 -0.70 -16.21
CA SER A 92 -11.88 -0.24 -15.04
C SER A 92 -10.49 -0.80 -15.23
N GLN A 93 -9.53 0.07 -15.54
CA GLN A 93 -8.17 -0.34 -15.87
C GLN A 93 -7.73 -1.39 -14.84
N PRO A 94 -7.28 -2.58 -15.28
CA PRO A 94 -6.61 -3.46 -14.34
C PRO A 94 -5.53 -2.61 -13.69
N TYR A 95 -5.42 -2.66 -12.37
CA TYR A 95 -4.25 -2.12 -11.69
C TYR A 95 -3.03 -2.47 -12.53
N ASP A 96 -2.12 -1.51 -12.74
CA ASP A 96 -1.05 -1.70 -13.72
C ASP A 96 -0.23 -2.98 -13.48
N HIS A 97 -0.35 -3.56 -12.29
CA HIS A 97 0.27 -4.80 -11.86
C HIS A 97 -0.51 -6.10 -12.09
N PHE A 98 -1.83 -6.08 -12.24
CA PHE A 98 -2.68 -7.29 -12.26
C PHE A 98 -3.32 -7.54 -13.63
N GLN A 99 -3.64 -8.80 -13.94
CA GLN A 99 -4.31 -9.23 -15.17
C GLN A 99 -5.83 -9.20 -15.02
N ASN A 100 -6.31 -9.54 -13.83
CA ASN A 100 -7.70 -9.52 -13.45
C ASN A 100 -7.97 -8.42 -12.43
N CYS A 101 -9.23 -8.02 -12.37
CA CYS A 101 -9.74 -7.10 -11.37
C CYS A 101 -10.24 -7.90 -10.17
N GLY A 102 -10.13 -7.32 -8.98
CA GLY A 102 -10.50 -7.94 -7.72
C GLY A 102 -10.80 -6.88 -6.67
N ASN A 103 -11.58 -7.25 -5.65
CA ASN A 103 -11.79 -6.38 -4.50
C ASN A 103 -10.49 -6.29 -3.72
N ILE A 104 -10.01 -5.08 -3.48
CA ILE A 104 -8.76 -4.87 -2.77
C ILE A 104 -8.82 -3.73 -1.77
N ILE A 105 -7.85 -3.75 -0.85
CA ILE A 105 -7.44 -2.59 -0.08
C ILE A 105 -5.98 -2.27 -0.41
N GLU A 106 -5.71 -1.01 -0.77
CA GLU A 106 -4.37 -0.50 -1.04
C GLU A 106 -3.93 0.43 0.09
N LEU A 107 -2.83 0.10 0.76
CA LEU A 107 -2.19 0.93 1.79
C LEU A 107 -0.98 1.64 1.17
N ARG A 108 -1.00 2.96 1.06
CA ARG A 108 0.08 3.73 0.43
C ARG A 108 1.09 4.28 1.44
N TYR A 109 2.36 4.11 1.11
CA TYR A 109 3.49 4.78 1.72
C TYR A 109 4.07 5.83 0.75
N GLY A 110 4.43 7.00 1.27
CA GLY A 110 5.13 8.07 0.53
C GLY A 110 4.19 9.08 -0.14
N ILE A 111 4.78 10.19 -0.60
CA ILE A 111 4.12 11.24 -1.38
C ILE A 111 4.92 11.43 -2.67
N PRO A 112 4.30 11.35 -3.87
CA PRO A 112 5.00 11.36 -5.17
C PRO A 112 6.02 12.49 -5.38
N ILE A 113 5.80 13.63 -4.74
CA ILE A 113 6.64 14.84 -4.90
C ILE A 113 7.96 14.71 -4.13
N ILE A 114 8.00 13.92 -3.05
CA ILE A 114 9.08 13.98 -2.04
C ILE A 114 9.73 12.60 -1.83
N SER A 115 9.03 11.51 -2.15
CA SER A 115 9.51 10.15 -1.95
C SER A 115 8.97 9.19 -3.01
N THR A 116 9.69 8.10 -3.24
CA THR A 116 9.13 6.92 -3.91
C THR A 116 7.86 6.47 -3.20
N GLU A 117 6.77 6.33 -3.93
CA GLU A 117 5.53 5.74 -3.46
C GLU A 117 5.66 4.22 -3.42
N HIS A 118 5.17 3.60 -2.36
CA HIS A 118 5.00 2.15 -2.26
C HIS A 118 3.57 1.83 -1.87
N SER A 119 3.10 0.66 -2.25
CA SER A 119 1.75 0.21 -1.90
C SER A 119 1.75 -1.22 -1.36
N ILE A 120 1.05 -1.45 -0.26
CA ILE A 120 0.68 -2.80 0.20
C ILE A 120 -0.72 -3.07 -0.33
N ILE A 121 -0.88 -4.10 -1.14
CA ILE A 121 -2.16 -4.52 -1.68
C ILE A 121 -2.64 -5.75 -0.93
N PHE A 122 -3.82 -5.63 -0.34
CA PHE A 122 -4.58 -6.73 0.23
C PHE A 122 -5.62 -7.19 -0.76
N ASP A 123 -5.51 -8.45 -1.17
CA ASP A 123 -6.42 -9.11 -2.09
C ASP A 123 -7.57 -9.78 -1.32
N TYR A 124 -8.79 -9.32 -1.59
CA TYR A 124 -10.05 -9.89 -1.10
C TYR A 124 -10.91 -10.42 -2.26
N SER A 125 -10.32 -10.68 -3.42
CA SER A 125 -11.03 -11.29 -4.54
C SER A 125 -11.26 -12.78 -4.31
N GLU A 126 -12.43 -13.27 -4.72
CA GLU A 126 -12.80 -14.68 -4.61
C GLU A 126 -11.87 -15.57 -5.45
N ASP A 127 -11.54 -15.11 -6.65
CA ASP A 127 -10.70 -15.84 -7.63
C ASP A 127 -9.19 -15.63 -7.42
N GLY A 128 -8.80 -14.73 -6.51
CA GLY A 128 -7.42 -14.28 -6.32
C GLY A 128 -6.88 -13.40 -7.45
N LEU A 129 -6.02 -12.45 -7.13
CA LEU A 129 -5.34 -11.60 -8.10
C LEU A 129 -4.17 -12.31 -8.79
N LYS A 130 -4.10 -12.14 -10.10
CA LYS A 130 -3.05 -12.65 -10.99
C LYS A 130 -2.18 -11.50 -11.45
N LEU A 131 -0.88 -11.57 -11.21
CA LEU A 131 0.07 -10.56 -11.68
C LEU A 131 0.25 -10.63 -13.20
N LYS A 132 0.48 -9.49 -13.85
CA LYS A 132 0.87 -9.47 -15.27
C LYS A 132 2.17 -10.25 -15.47
N GLU A 133 2.30 -10.94 -16.60
CA GLU A 133 3.39 -11.88 -16.87
C GLU A 133 4.80 -11.29 -16.71
N HIS A 134 4.97 -9.99 -16.99
CA HIS A 134 6.26 -9.31 -16.88
C HIS A 134 6.63 -8.93 -15.42
N ILE A 135 5.74 -9.15 -14.45
CA ILE A 135 5.96 -8.81 -13.05
C ILE A 135 6.42 -10.05 -12.29
N ASN A 136 7.57 -9.92 -11.62
CA ASN A 136 8.14 -11.01 -10.83
C ASN A 136 7.35 -11.23 -9.54
N GLU A 137 6.52 -12.27 -9.50
CA GLU A 137 5.70 -12.61 -8.32
C GLU A 137 6.54 -12.78 -7.04
N LYS A 138 7.70 -13.45 -7.11
CA LYS A 138 8.57 -13.64 -5.92
C LYS A 138 9.07 -12.31 -5.34
N LYS A 139 9.18 -11.26 -6.15
CA LYS A 139 9.58 -9.93 -5.71
C LYS A 139 8.45 -9.18 -5.02
N HIS A 140 7.20 -9.39 -5.45
CA HIS A 140 6.06 -8.57 -5.05
C HIS A 140 5.13 -9.25 -4.06
N LYS A 141 4.97 -10.57 -4.11
CA LYS A 141 4.15 -11.33 -3.18
C LYS A 141 4.87 -11.51 -1.84
N ILE A 142 4.21 -11.13 -0.76
CA ILE A 142 4.73 -11.20 0.60
C ILE A 142 4.19 -12.43 1.33
N ALA A 143 2.87 -12.61 1.23
CA ALA A 143 2.07 -13.64 1.87
C ALA A 143 0.75 -13.82 1.10
N ASP A 144 -0.11 -14.74 1.55
CA ASP A 144 -1.34 -15.12 0.86
C ASP A 144 -2.28 -13.93 0.62
N GLY A 145 -2.40 -13.55 -0.65
CA GLY A 145 -3.16 -12.38 -1.09
C GLY A 145 -2.65 -11.06 -0.49
N VAL A 146 -1.33 -10.94 -0.27
CA VAL A 146 -0.65 -9.70 0.15
C VAL A 146 0.51 -9.41 -0.80
N PHE A 147 0.46 -8.27 -1.46
CA PHE A 147 1.49 -7.82 -2.41
C PHE A 147 2.08 -6.48 -1.99
N LEU A 148 3.32 -6.21 -2.41
CA LEU A 148 4.00 -4.93 -2.25
C LEU A 148 4.58 -4.47 -3.57
N PHE A 149 4.23 -3.24 -3.98
CA PHE A 149 4.73 -2.57 -5.17
C PHE A 149 5.47 -1.29 -4.82
#